data_AF-A0A7C9CGZ1-F1
#
_entry.id   AF-A0A7C9CGZ1-F1
#
_cell.length_a   1.000
_cell.length_b   1.000
_cell.length_c   1.000
_cell.angle_alpha   90.00
_cell.angle_beta   90.00
_cell.angle_gamma   90.00
#
_symmetry.space_group_name_H-M   'P 1'
#
loop_
_entity.id
_entity.type
_entity.pdbx_description
1 polymer ?
#
loop_
_entity_poly.entity_id
_entity_poly.type
_entity_poly.pdbx_seq_one_letter_code
_entity_poly.pdbx_strand_id
1 'polypeptide(L)'
;ALNATAHPIFYSLCEWGVDDPATWAGKIGDSWRTTGDIKDSWASMTTIADLNDKWAAYAGPGGWNDPDMLEVGNGGMTYHEYRAHFSIWALMKAPLLIGCDVRNMAAETLEILSNTEEIGRA
;
A
#
# COMPACT_ATOMS: atom_id res chain seq x y z
N ALA A 1 17.56 -6.91 -16.13
CA ALA A 1 17.74 -5.59 -16.76
C ALA A 1 18.12 -4.53 -15.74
N LEU A 2 17.30 -4.27 -14.71
CA LEU A 2 17.60 -3.26 -13.67
C LEU A 2 18.96 -3.48 -12.98
N ASN A 3 19.28 -4.70 -12.54
CA ASN A 3 20.59 -4.99 -11.92
C ASN A 3 21.81 -4.67 -12.81
N ALA A 4 21.65 -4.55 -14.13
CA ALA A 4 22.74 -4.24 -15.04
C ALA A 4 23.02 -2.74 -15.20
N THR A 5 22.17 -1.86 -14.65
CA THR A 5 22.29 -0.40 -14.86
C THR A 5 23.25 0.29 -13.91
N ALA A 6 23.86 -0.43 -12.95
CA ALA A 6 24.68 0.12 -11.86
C ALA A 6 23.99 1.18 -10.99
N HIS A 7 22.67 1.35 -11.14
CA HIS A 7 21.86 2.27 -10.35
C HIS A 7 20.92 1.47 -9.42
N PRO A 8 20.84 1.81 -8.13
CA PRO A 8 19.83 1.24 -7.25
C PRO A 8 18.46 1.77 -7.66
N ILE A 9 17.55 0.87 -8.02
CA ILE A 9 16.19 1.18 -8.46
C ILE A 9 15.25 0.27 -7.68
N PHE A 10 14.33 0.86 -6.92
CA PHE A 10 13.27 0.11 -6.26
C PHE A 10 12.37 -0.55 -7.30
N TYR A 11 12.13 -1.85 -7.17
CA TYR A 11 11.35 -2.63 -8.11
C TYR A 11 10.05 -3.12 -7.50
N SER A 12 8.98 -2.37 -7.76
CA SER A 12 7.60 -2.74 -7.41
C SER A 12 6.96 -3.55 -8.53
N LEU A 13 6.44 -4.74 -8.20
CA LEU A 13 5.74 -5.61 -9.13
C LEU A 13 4.24 -5.36 -9.06
N CYS A 14 3.62 -5.06 -10.20
CA CYS A 14 2.17 -4.86 -10.33
C CYS A 14 1.58 -5.89 -11.30
N GLU A 15 1.37 -7.11 -10.80
CA GLU A 15 0.73 -8.21 -11.54
C GLU A 15 -0.61 -8.65 -10.94
N TRP A 16 -1.10 -7.90 -9.94
CA TRP A 16 -2.42 -8.02 -9.31
C TRP A 16 -2.66 -9.26 -8.42
N GLY A 17 -1.61 -9.89 -7.93
CA GLY A 17 -1.71 -11.09 -7.10
C GLY A 17 -1.84 -12.38 -7.91
N VAL A 18 -1.61 -12.31 -9.22
CA VAL A 18 -1.73 -13.46 -10.14
C VAL A 18 -0.58 -14.42 -9.88
N ASP A 19 -0.92 -15.71 -9.72
CA ASP A 19 0.04 -16.77 -9.41
C ASP A 19 0.82 -16.54 -8.08
N ASP A 20 0.15 -15.95 -7.08
CA ASP A 20 0.58 -15.85 -5.68
C ASP A 20 1.99 -15.24 -5.49
N PRO A 21 2.21 -13.96 -5.85
CA PRO A 21 3.52 -13.29 -5.81
C PRO A 21 4.23 -13.36 -4.47
N ALA A 22 3.48 -13.35 -3.36
CA ALA A 22 4.04 -13.44 -2.02
C ALA A 22 4.98 -14.65 -1.84
N THR A 23 4.80 -15.71 -2.62
CA THR A 23 5.60 -16.93 -2.53
C THR A 23 6.93 -16.88 -3.31
N TRP A 24 7.11 -15.89 -4.22
CA TRP A 24 8.28 -15.85 -5.12
C TRP A 24 8.84 -14.46 -5.42
N ALA A 25 8.02 -13.40 -5.40
CA ALA A 25 8.40 -12.05 -5.84
C ALA A 25 9.50 -11.41 -4.99
N GLY A 26 9.59 -11.75 -3.69
CA GLY A 26 10.68 -11.28 -2.82
C GLY A 26 12.07 -11.74 -3.21
N LYS A 27 12.21 -12.67 -4.17
CA LYS A 27 13.52 -13.04 -4.75
C LYS A 27 13.97 -12.10 -5.86
N ILE A 28 13.09 -11.24 -6.36
CA ILE A 28 13.33 -10.44 -7.56
C ILE A 28 13.00 -8.95 -7.43
N GLY A 29 12.13 -8.56 -6.51
CA GLY A 29 11.74 -7.16 -6.31
C GLY A 29 11.46 -6.83 -4.84
N ASP A 30 11.21 -5.55 -4.60
CA ASP A 30 11.13 -4.95 -3.27
C ASP A 30 9.68 -4.88 -2.73
N SER A 31 8.69 -4.91 -3.62
CA SER A 31 7.27 -5.05 -3.28
C SER A 31 6.49 -5.73 -4.40
N TRP A 32 5.32 -6.26 -4.08
CA TRP A 32 4.42 -6.89 -5.07
C TRP A 32 2.95 -6.71 -4.73
N ARG A 33 2.17 -6.31 -5.73
CA ARG A 33 0.71 -6.20 -5.61
C ARG A 33 0.11 -7.57 -5.29
N THR A 34 -0.72 -7.65 -4.26
CA THR A 34 -1.38 -8.90 -3.83
C THR A 34 -2.83 -9.02 -4.30
N THR A 35 -3.37 -7.96 -4.89
CA THR A 35 -4.77 -7.85 -5.31
C THR A 35 -4.92 -7.01 -6.59
N GLY A 36 -6.12 -7.04 -7.17
CA GLY A 36 -6.57 -6.06 -8.18
C GLY A 36 -6.63 -4.63 -7.63
N ASP A 37 -7.03 -3.67 -8.47
CA ASP A 37 -6.93 -2.25 -8.11
C ASP A 37 -7.89 -1.86 -6.99
N ILE A 38 -7.38 -1.05 -6.06
CA ILE A 38 -8.21 -0.36 -5.07
C ILE A 38 -9.11 0.67 -5.75
N LYS A 39 -10.23 0.93 -5.09
CA LYS A 39 -11.15 2.01 -5.41
C LYS A 39 -11.42 2.78 -4.15
N ASP A 40 -11.61 4.08 -4.29
CA ASP A 40 -12.02 4.98 -3.21
C ASP A 40 -13.44 4.71 -2.70
N SER A 41 -13.59 3.61 -1.97
CA SER A 41 -14.82 3.15 -1.34
C SER A 41 -14.49 2.17 -0.21
N TRP A 42 -15.27 2.22 0.87
CA TRP A 42 -15.06 1.36 2.03
C TRP A 42 -15.01 -0.13 1.66
N ALA A 43 -15.93 -0.59 0.81
CA ALA A 43 -16.01 -1.99 0.41
C ALA A 43 -14.77 -2.47 -0.33
N SER A 44 -14.18 -1.64 -1.20
CA SER A 44 -12.93 -2.00 -1.89
C SER A 44 -11.77 -2.06 -0.91
N MET A 45 -11.66 -1.05 -0.04
CA MET A 45 -10.59 -0.95 0.94
C MET A 45 -10.57 -2.16 1.89
N THR A 46 -11.72 -2.51 2.50
CA THR A 46 -11.78 -3.65 3.42
C THR A 46 -11.53 -4.97 2.71
N THR A 47 -12.08 -5.16 1.51
CA THR A 47 -11.86 -6.39 0.72
C THR A 47 -10.38 -6.58 0.41
N ILE A 48 -9.67 -5.51 0.04
CA ILE A 48 -8.25 -5.58 -0.28
C ILE A 48 -7.41 -5.86 0.96
N ALA A 49 -7.73 -5.23 2.09
CA ALA A 49 -7.08 -5.53 3.37
C ALA A 49 -7.23 -7.02 3.74
N ASP A 50 -8.45 -7.56 3.67
CA ASP A 50 -8.74 -8.97 3.98
C ASP A 50 -8.01 -9.94 3.03
N LEU A 51 -7.97 -9.63 1.73
CA LEU A 51 -7.26 -10.46 0.75
C LEU A 51 -5.73 -10.42 0.94
N ASN A 52 -5.20 -9.31 1.43
CA ASN A 52 -3.77 -9.14 1.70
C ASN A 52 -3.33 -9.86 2.98
N ASP A 53 -4.18 -9.91 4.01
CA ASP A 53 -3.87 -10.46 5.35
C ASP A 53 -3.31 -11.89 5.30
N LYS A 54 -3.85 -12.75 4.42
CA LYS A 54 -3.40 -14.14 4.27
C LYS A 54 -1.90 -14.27 3.89
N TRP A 55 -1.31 -13.21 3.34
CA TRP A 55 0.09 -13.16 2.91
C TRP A 55 1.04 -12.55 3.94
N ALA A 56 0.55 -12.14 5.12
CA ALA A 56 1.34 -11.41 6.12
C ALA A 56 2.67 -12.10 6.48
N ALA A 57 2.71 -13.44 6.51
CA ALA A 57 3.91 -14.21 6.84
C ALA A 57 5.05 -14.10 5.81
N TYR A 58 4.78 -13.60 4.60
CA TYR A 58 5.77 -13.48 3.52
C TYR A 58 6.39 -12.08 3.43
N ALA A 59 5.79 -11.08 4.09
CA ALA A 59 6.32 -9.72 4.09
C ALA A 59 7.44 -9.56 5.13
N GLY A 60 8.45 -8.77 4.79
CA GLY A 60 9.55 -8.44 5.69
C GLY A 60 10.60 -7.55 5.03
N PRO A 61 11.70 -7.20 5.75
CA PRO A 61 12.76 -6.37 5.20
C PRO A 61 13.27 -6.89 3.85
N GLY A 62 13.14 -6.07 2.81
CA GLY A 62 13.53 -6.38 1.43
C GLY A 62 12.41 -6.92 0.53
N GLY A 63 11.19 -7.09 1.05
CA GLY A 63 10.05 -7.55 0.25
C GLY A 63 8.71 -7.35 0.97
N TRP A 64 7.86 -6.49 0.42
CA TRP A 64 6.59 -6.12 1.05
C TRP A 64 5.38 -6.48 0.19
N ASN A 65 4.32 -6.96 0.85
CA ASN A 65 3.02 -7.08 0.21
C ASN A 65 2.47 -5.67 -0.08
N ASP A 66 2.00 -5.44 -1.30
CA ASP A 66 1.42 -4.19 -1.75
C ASP A 66 -0.10 -4.35 -1.93
N PRO A 67 -0.92 -3.91 -0.97
CA PRO A 67 -2.37 -3.83 -1.09
C PRO A 67 -2.83 -2.61 -1.91
N ASP A 68 -1.98 -2.03 -2.76
CA ASP A 68 -2.25 -0.88 -3.61
C ASP A 68 -2.17 0.48 -2.89
N MET A 69 -2.24 1.55 -3.69
CA MET A 69 -2.03 2.94 -3.27
C MET A 69 -3.08 3.45 -2.27
N LEU A 70 -2.76 4.51 -1.54
CA LEU A 70 -3.66 5.15 -0.58
C LEU A 70 -4.71 6.02 -1.30
N GLU A 71 -5.99 5.71 -1.06
CA GLU A 71 -7.14 6.54 -1.51
C GLU A 71 -7.45 7.75 -0.60
N VAL A 72 -6.65 7.98 0.44
CA VAL A 72 -6.88 9.05 1.44
C VAL A 72 -7.02 10.43 0.76
N GLY A 73 -8.19 11.03 0.86
CA GLY A 73 -8.48 12.37 0.33
C GLY A 73 -9.10 12.41 -1.06
N ASN A 74 -9.48 11.27 -1.65
CA ASN A 74 -10.08 11.22 -3.00
C ASN A 74 -11.61 11.47 -3.04
N GLY A 75 -12.27 11.54 -1.88
CA GLY A 75 -13.64 12.02 -1.68
C GLY A 75 -14.74 10.95 -1.62
N GLY A 76 -14.40 9.67 -1.81
CA GLY A 76 -15.30 8.52 -1.82
C GLY A 76 -15.47 7.82 -0.48
N MET A 77 -14.66 8.17 0.53
CA MET A 77 -14.78 7.67 1.91
C MET A 77 -14.89 8.81 2.93
N THR A 78 -15.45 8.51 4.08
CA THR A 78 -15.51 9.42 5.23
C THR A 78 -14.14 9.58 5.89
N TYR A 79 -13.96 10.62 6.69
CA TYR A 79 -12.75 10.82 7.48
C TYR A 79 -12.36 9.59 8.32
N HIS A 80 -13.34 8.95 8.98
CA HIS A 80 -13.07 7.79 9.82
C HIS A 80 -12.65 6.56 9.02
N GLU A 81 -13.23 6.38 7.83
CA GLU A 81 -12.85 5.33 6.90
C GLU A 81 -11.43 5.55 6.35
N TYR A 82 -11.06 6.80 6.00
CA TYR A 82 -9.70 7.12 5.61
C TYR A 82 -8.67 6.94 6.72
N ARG A 83 -9.04 7.30 7.96
CA ARG A 83 -8.17 7.07 9.12
C ARG A 83 -7.94 5.57 9.34
N ALA A 84 -8.99 4.75 9.22
CA ALA A 84 -8.87 3.30 9.31
C ALA A 84 -8.02 2.73 8.17
N HIS A 85 -8.27 3.17 6.93
CA HIS A 85 -7.49 2.81 5.75
C HIS A 85 -5.99 3.03 5.96
N PHE A 86 -5.60 4.25 6.36
CA PHE A 86 -4.20 4.59 6.60
C PHE A 86 -3.56 3.74 7.71
N SER A 87 -4.24 3.59 8.85
CA SER A 87 -3.75 2.78 9.97
C SER A 87 -3.61 1.30 9.63
N ILE A 88 -4.53 0.74 8.86
CA ILE A 88 -4.48 -0.67 8.44
C ILE A 88 -3.32 -0.89 7.47
N TRP A 89 -3.12 0.01 6.49
CA TRP A 89 -1.98 -0.06 5.56
C TRP A 89 -0.65 0.03 6.31
N ALA A 90 -0.52 0.96 7.25
CA ALA A 90 0.67 1.09 8.08
C ALA A 90 0.93 -0.18 8.91
N LEU A 91 -0.11 -0.72 9.56
CA LEU A 91 -0.01 -1.95 10.36
C LEU A 91 0.45 -3.16 9.54
N MET A 92 -0.06 -3.30 8.30
CA MET A 92 0.29 -4.40 7.39
C MET A 92 1.68 -4.25 6.74
N LYS A 93 2.43 -3.18 7.05
CA LYS A 93 3.72 -2.87 6.40
C LYS A 93 3.58 -2.67 4.89
N ALA A 94 2.46 -2.11 4.45
CA ALA A 94 2.21 -1.79 3.05
C ALA A 94 3.04 -0.57 2.60
N PRO A 95 3.41 -0.48 1.31
CA PRO A 95 3.87 0.77 0.74
C PRO A 95 2.83 1.89 0.93
N LEU A 96 3.22 2.99 1.58
CA LEU A 96 2.34 4.14 1.82
C LEU A 96 2.45 5.17 0.70
N LEU A 97 1.90 4.85 -0.47
CA LEU A 97 1.92 5.70 -1.66
C LEU A 97 0.68 6.60 -1.71
N ILE A 98 0.85 7.93 -1.59
CA ILE A 98 -0.27 8.90 -1.62
C ILE A 98 -0.90 8.94 -3.02
N GLY A 99 -2.22 8.72 -3.11
CA GLY A 99 -2.98 8.71 -4.36
C GLY A 99 -3.83 9.94 -4.65
N CYS A 100 -3.79 10.99 -3.82
CA CYS A 100 -4.61 12.20 -3.97
C CYS A 100 -3.84 13.42 -4.51
N ASP A 101 -4.55 14.48 -4.91
CA ASP A 101 -3.91 15.75 -5.33
C ASP A 101 -3.36 16.51 -4.12
N VAL A 102 -2.06 16.30 -3.85
CA VAL A 102 -1.37 16.89 -2.71
C VAL A 102 -1.28 18.42 -2.72
N ARG A 103 -1.57 19.06 -3.86
CA ARG A 103 -1.58 20.53 -3.97
C ARG A 103 -2.86 21.14 -3.41
N ASN A 104 -3.91 20.32 -3.24
CA ASN A 104 -5.24 20.75 -2.86
C ASN A 104 -5.90 19.75 -1.91
N MET A 105 -5.20 19.38 -0.84
CA MET A 105 -5.72 18.49 0.19
C MET A 105 -6.41 19.26 1.33
N ALA A 106 -7.49 18.68 1.87
CA ALA A 106 -8.14 19.18 3.08
C ALA A 106 -7.23 19.03 4.31
N ALA A 107 -7.46 19.82 5.35
CA ALA A 107 -6.66 19.77 6.57
C ALA A 107 -6.72 18.38 7.23
N GLU A 108 -7.91 17.76 7.21
CA GLU A 108 -8.16 16.42 7.73
C GLU A 108 -7.40 15.34 6.94
N THR A 109 -7.22 15.53 5.62
CA THR A 109 -6.43 14.62 4.78
C THR A 109 -4.95 14.71 5.14
N LEU A 110 -4.43 15.93 5.30
CA LEU A 110 -3.05 16.16 5.72
C LEU A 110 -2.79 15.59 7.12
N GLU A 111 -3.72 15.76 8.05
CA GLU A 111 -3.64 15.21 9.40
C GLU A 111 -3.43 13.69 9.38
N ILE A 112 -4.21 12.96 8.58
CA ILE A 112 -4.08 11.50 8.45
C ILE A 112 -2.72 11.15 7.83
N LEU A 113 -2.39 11.74 6.68
CA LEU A 113 -1.18 11.39 5.91
C LEU A 113 0.14 11.81 6.58
N SER A 114 0.10 12.75 7.53
CA SER A 114 1.28 13.24 8.26
C SER A 114 1.40 12.69 9.68
N ASN A 115 0.58 11.70 10.05
CA ASN A 115 0.63 11.09 11.37
C ASN A 115 1.93 10.30 11.58
N THR A 116 2.87 10.89 12.30
CA THR A 116 4.22 10.34 12.53
C THR A 116 4.22 9.10 13.41
N GLU A 117 3.22 8.90 14.26
CA GLU A 117 3.11 7.69 15.10
C GLU A 117 2.80 6.48 14.23
N GLU A 118 1.82 6.60 13.34
CA GLU A 118 1.43 5.52 12.42
C GLU A 118 2.56 5.25 11.40
N ILE A 119 3.18 6.29 10.85
CA ILE A 119 4.34 6.16 9.94
C ILE A 119 5.52 5.49 10.65
N GLY A 120 5.79 5.85 11.91
CA GLY A 120 6.87 5.24 12.70
C GLY A 120 6.62 3.76 13.03
N ARG A 121 5.37 3.31 12.91
CA ARG A 121 4.96 1.91 13.06
C ARG A 121 4.83 1.18 11.73
N ALA A 122 4.96 1.85 10.59
CA ALA A 122 4.91 1.25 9.25
C ALA A 122 6.19 0.50 8.87
#